data_AF-A0AAW8DVG3-F1
#
_entry.id   AF-A0AAW8DVG3-F1
#
_cell.length_a   1.000
_cell.length_b   1.000
_cell.length_c   1.000
_cell.angle_alpha   90.00
_cell.angle_beta   90.00
_cell.angle_gamma   90.00
#
_symmetry.space_group_name_H-M   'P 1'
#
loop_
_entity.id
_entity.type
_entity.pdbx_description
1 polymer ?
#
loop_
_entity_poly.entity_id
_entity_poly.type
_entity_poly.pdbx_seq_one_letter_code
_entity_poly.pdbx_strand_id
1 'polypeptide(L)' 'MANQIGTFFEAMPDRTEALEGVALHLRRFWEPRMRRELLAHVDSHGLSELNGLVADAISLHRGALG' A
#
# COMPACT_ATOMS: atom_id res chain seq x y z
N MET A 1 -4.94 0.56 -9.57
CA MET A 1 -4.47 1.80 -8.91
C MET A 1 -3.40 1.51 -7.85
N ALA A 2 -3.66 0.72 -6.79
CA ALA A 2 -2.66 0.42 -5.77
C ALA A 2 -1.33 -0.11 -6.35
N ASN A 3 -1.39 -1.10 -7.26
CA ASN A 3 -0.18 -1.65 -7.90
C ASN A 3 0.62 -0.63 -8.72
N GLN A 4 -0.05 0.36 -9.33
CA GLN A 4 0.63 1.44 -10.07
C GLN A 4 1.34 2.41 -9.12
N ILE A 5 0.81 2.63 -7.91
CA ILE A 5 1.50 3.38 -6.86
C ILE A 5 2.77 2.62 -6.46
N GLY A 6 2.68 1.31 -6.26
CA GLY A 6 3.85 0.45 -6.02
C GLY A 6 4.94 0.63 -7.08
N THR A 7 4.58 0.46 -8.36
CA THR A 7 5.51 0.63 -9.48
C THR A 7 6.18 2.02 -9.52
N PHE A 8 5.48 3.07 -9.12
CA PHE A 8 6.08 4.41 -9.03
C PHE A 8 7.17 4.47 -7.95
N PHE A 9 6.89 3.92 -6.75
CA PHE A 9 7.83 3.95 -5.63
C PHE A 9 8.97 2.92 -5.75
N GLU A 10 8.83 1.89 -6.59
CA GLU A 10 9.92 0.94 -6.89
C GLU A 10 11.16 1.59 -7.53
N ALA A 11 11.01 2.78 -8.12
CA ALA A 11 12.15 3.55 -8.64
C ALA A 11 13.01 4.18 -7.54
N MET A 12 12.55 4.20 -6.28
CA MET A 12 13.31 4.72 -5.16
C MET A 12 14.44 3.75 -4.76
N PRO A 13 15.67 4.24 -4.55
CA PRO A 13 16.80 3.39 -4.17
C PRO A 13 16.72 2.91 -2.71
N ASP A 14 16.12 3.70 -1.82
CA ASP A 14 15.90 3.30 -0.43
C ASP A 14 14.55 2.59 -0.30
N ARG A 15 14.60 1.32 0.07
CA ARG A 15 13.42 0.48 0.23
C ARG A 15 12.52 0.92 1.39
N THR A 16 13.12 1.39 2.48
CA THR A 16 12.37 1.86 3.65
C THR A 16 11.59 3.12 3.30
N GLU A 17 12.26 4.07 2.63
CA GLU A 17 11.61 5.29 2.13
C GLU A 17 10.48 4.96 1.13
N ALA A 18 10.70 3.98 0.25
CA ALA A 18 9.68 3.54 -0.71
C ALA A 18 8.41 2.98 -0.02
N LEU A 19 8.57 2.14 1.01
CA LEU A 19 7.46 1.58 1.78
C LEU A 19 6.66 2.67 2.51
N GLU A 20 7.37 3.59 3.19
CA GLU A 20 6.76 4.73 3.87
C GLU A 20 6.02 5.64 2.88
N GLY A 21 6.63 5.88 1.72
CA GLY A 21 6.06 6.65 0.63
C GLY A 21 4.73 6.08 0.12
N VAL A 22 4.65 4.76 -0.09
CA VAL A 22 3.41 4.08 -0.49
C VAL A 22 2.33 4.28 0.57
N ALA A 23 2.62 3.99 1.84
CA ALA A 23 1.64 4.11 2.93
C ALA A 23 1.16 5.56 3.10
N LEU A 24 2.07 6.53 3.04
CA LEU A 24 1.75 7.96 3.13
C LEU A 24 0.89 8.41 1.95
N HIS A 25 1.21 7.97 0.73
CA HIS A 25 0.44 8.29 -0.47
C HIS A 25 -0.99 7.77 -0.36
N LEU A 26 -1.16 6.49 -0.01
CA LEU A 26 -2.48 5.90 0.21
C LEU A 26 -3.25 6.69 1.27
N ARG A 27 -2.64 6.98 2.43
CA ARG A 27 -3.31 7.73 3.50
C ARG A 27 -3.72 9.15 3.10
N ARG A 28 -2.88 9.84 2.32
CA ARG A 28 -3.07 11.26 2.00
C ARG A 28 -4.03 11.48 0.84
N PHE A 29 -4.03 10.59 -0.14
CA PHE A 29 -4.78 10.78 -1.39
C PHE A 29 -5.99 9.87 -1.53
N TRP A 30 -6.05 8.76 -0.80
CA TRP A 30 -7.23 7.89 -0.84
C TRP A 30 -8.20 8.25 0.27
N GLU A 31 -9.49 8.26 -0.07
CA GLU A 31 -10.54 8.40 0.91
C GLU A 31 -10.50 7.26 1.93
N PRO A 32 -10.92 7.49 3.19
CA PRO A 32 -10.97 6.44 4.21
C PRO A 32 -11.73 5.19 3.76
N ARG A 33 -12.80 5.34 2.96
CA ARG A 33 -13.55 4.19 2.41
C ARG A 33 -12.71 3.33 1.48
N MET A 34 -11.95 3.94 0.57
CA MET A 34 -11.10 3.21 -0.37
C MET A 34 -10.01 2.43 0.34
N ARG A 35 -9.42 3.00 1.41
CA ARG A 35 -8.42 2.31 2.23
C ARG A 35 -9.00 1.10 2.94
N ARG A 36 -10.20 1.24 3.51
CA ARG A 36 -10.92 0.10 4.11
C ARG A 36 -11.26 -0.99 3.10
N GLU A 37 -11.69 -0.62 1.89
CA GLU A 37 -11.96 -1.59 0.82
C GLU A 37 -10.71 -2.34 0.39
N LEU A 38 -9.57 -1.64 0.29
CA LEU A 38 -8.28 -2.28 0.03
C LEU A 38 -7.90 -3.27 1.14
N LEU A 39 -8.03 -2.87 2.41
CA LEU A 39 -7.73 -3.75 3.54
C LEU A 39 -8.67 -4.95 3.60
N ALA A 40 -9.97 -4.74 3.36
CA ALA A 40 -10.96 -5.83 3.33
C ALA A 40 -10.70 -6.81 2.17
N HIS A 41 -10.29 -6.30 1.00
CA HIS A 41 -9.88 -7.13 -0.12
C HIS A 41 -8.64 -7.96 0.24
N VAL A 42 -7.62 -7.35 0.85
CA VAL A 42 -6.43 -8.06 1.36
C VAL A 42 -6.80 -9.13 2.38
N ASP A 43 -7.77 -8.87 3.26
CA ASP A 43 -8.21 -9.86 4.25
C ASP A 43 -8.92 -11.05 3.63
N SER A 44 -9.61 -10.84 2.51
CA SER A 44 -10.41 -11.86 1.82
C SER A 44 -9.58 -12.68 0.82
N HIS A 45 -8.61 -12.05 0.16
CA HIS A 45 -7.86 -12.64 -0.96
C HIS A 45 -6.36 -12.77 -0.70
N GLY A 46 -5.87 -12.23 0.41
CA GLY A 46 -4.44 -12.16 0.71
C GLY A 46 -3.72 -11.03 -0.04
N LEU A 47 -2.39 -11.06 0.02
CA LEU A 47 -1.52 -10.02 -0.55
C LEU A 47 -0.96 -10.39 -1.92
N SER A 48 -1.19 -11.62 -2.41
CA SER A 48 -0.51 -12.17 -3.59
C SER A 48 -0.87 -11.46 -4.90
N GLU A 49 -2.03 -10.80 -4.97
CA GLU A 49 -2.45 -10.04 -6.16
C GLU A 49 -1.92 -8.59 -6.16
N LEU A 50 -1.28 -8.17 -5.07
CA LEU A 50 -0.66 -6.86 -4.97
C LEU A 50 0.79 -6.89 -5.46
N ASN A 51 1.22 -5.75 -5.97
CA ASN A 51 2.64 -5.49 -6.19
C ASN A 51 3.40 -5.69 -4.85
N GLY A 52 4.59 -6.29 -4.91
CA GLY A 52 5.34 -6.67 -3.70
C GLY A 52 5.63 -5.50 -2.76
N LEU A 53 5.96 -4.32 -3.31
CA LEU A 53 6.18 -3.12 -2.50
C LEU A 53 4.90 -2.66 -1.80
N VAL A 54 3.75 -2.75 -2.48
CA VAL A 54 2.43 -2.41 -1.90
C VAL A 54 2.04 -3.41 -0.82
N ALA A 55 2.24 -4.69 -1.07
CA ALA A 55 1.94 -5.76 -0.11
C ALA A 55 2.72 -5.58 1.20
N ASP A 56 4.01 -5.28 1.08
CA ASP A 56 4.88 -5.05 2.23
C ASP A 56 4.52 -3.76 2.97
N ALA A 57 4.21 -2.69 2.22
CA ALA A 57 3.80 -1.42 2.83
C ALA A 57 2.48 -1.56 3.61
N ILE A 58 1.51 -2.30 3.07
CA ILE A 58 0.26 -2.60 3.77
C ILE A 58 0.53 -3.44 5.02
N SER A 59 1.39 -4.46 4.91
CA SER A 59 1.73 -5.33 6.05
C SER A 59 2.40 -4.54 7.19
N LEU A 60 3.33 -3.64 6.84
CA LEU A 60 4.08 -2.83 7.80
C LEU A 60 3.25 -1.70 8.41
N HIS A 61 2.38 -1.06 7.62
CA HIS A 61 1.65 0.16 8.01
C HIS A 61 0.14 -0.03 8.17
N ARG A 62 -0.33 -1.28 8.34
CA ARG A 62 -1.75 -1.62 8.38
C ARG A 62 -2.57 -0.74 9.34
N GLY A 63 -2.05 -0.49 10.55
CA GLY A 63 -2.72 0.36 11.54
C GLY A 63 -2.86 1.83 11.15
N ALA A 64 -1.94 2.35 10.31
CA ALA A 64 -1.99 3.72 9.81
C ALA A 64 -2.91 3.88 8.59
N LEU A 65 -3.31 2.76 7.96
CA LEU A 65 -4.19 2.71 6.80
C LEU A 65 -5.67 2.49 7.16
N GLY A 66 -5.99 2.17 8.42
CA GLY A 66 -7.36 2.08 8.95
C GLY A 66 -8.17 3.37 8.87
#